data_AF-A0A7V8Z608-F1
#
_entry.id   AF-A0A7V8Z608-F1
#
_cell.length_a   1.000
_cell.length_b   1.000
_cell.length_c   1.000
_cell.angle_alpha   90.00
_cell.angle_beta   90.00
_cell.angle_gamma   90.00
#
_symmetry.space_group_name_H-M   'P 1'
#
loop_
_entity.id
_entity.type
_entity.pdbx_description
1 polymer ?
#
loop_
_entity_poly.entity_id
_entity_poly.type
_entity_poly.pdbx_seq_one_letter_code
_entity_poly.pdbx_strand_id
1 'polypeptide(L)' 'MKLHLLDGTYELFRSFYGAPGRTSPEGREVGATYGIMASTMALLSQPDVTHLGAAFDSVIESYRNDIFPGYKSSAGMDPN' A
#
# COMPACT_ATOMS: atom_id res chain seq x y z
N MET A 1 -16.83 17.75 -8.27
CA MET A 1 -16.08 16.54 -8.67
C MET A 1 -15.06 16.25 -7.59
N LYS A 2 -14.99 15.01 -7.08
CA LYS A 2 -14.04 14.60 -6.03
C LYS A 2 -12.96 13.71 -6.65
N LEU A 3 -11.70 13.95 -6.30
CA LEU A 3 -10.58 13.04 -6.60
C LEU A 3 -10.25 12.27 -5.32
N HIS A 4 -10.35 10.95 -5.38
CA HIS A 4 -9.88 10.07 -4.31
C HIS A 4 -8.41 9.73 -4.57
N LEU A 5 -7.59 9.77 -3.53
CA LEU A 5 -6.17 9.43 -3.61
C LEU A 5 -5.89 8.22 -2.71
N LEU A 6 -5.31 7.19 -3.31
CA LEU A 6 -4.93 5.96 -2.64
C LEU A 6 -3.41 5.94 -2.45
N ASP A 7 -2.98 5.79 -1.20
CA ASP A 7 -1.59 5.48 -0.86
C ASP A 7 -1.38 3.97 -1.01
N GLY A 8 -0.87 3.57 -2.17
CA GLY A 8 -0.79 2.18 -2.58
C GLY A 8 0.22 1.37 -1.80
N THR A 9 1.35 1.99 -1.44
CA THR A 9 2.38 1.32 -0.64
C THR A 9 1.88 1.04 0.77
N TYR A 10 1.27 2.04 1.41
CA TYR A 10 0.71 1.85 2.75
C TYR A 10 -0.47 0.88 2.75
N GLU A 11 -1.40 0.99 1.79
CA GLU A 11 -2.57 0.12 1.72
C GLU A 11 -2.21 -1.34 1.43
N LEU A 12 -1.14 -1.58 0.65
CA LEU A 12 -0.62 -2.92 0.43
C LEU A 12 -0.02 -3.50 1.72
N PHE A 13 0.79 -2.71 2.44
CA PHE A 13 1.33 -3.10 3.75
C PHE A 13 0.20 -3.40 4.76
N ARG A 14 -0.79 -2.51 4.86
CA ARG A 14 -1.96 -2.67 5.71
C ARG A 14 -2.73 -3.94 5.36
N SER A 15 -2.86 -4.25 4.08
CA SER A 15 -3.54 -5.47 3.61
C SER A 15 -2.74 -6.74 3.94
N PHE A 16 -1.41 -6.72 3.80
CA PHE A 16 -0.55 -7.86 4.11
C PHE A 16 -0.62 -8.27 5.58
N TYR A 17 -0.57 -7.30 6.51
CA TYR A 17 -0.57 -7.60 7.95
C TYR A 17 -1.96 -7.59 8.59
N GLY A 18 -2.95 -6.94 7.96
CA GLY A 18 -4.28 -6.75 8.54
C GLY A 18 -5.37 -7.67 8.01
N ALA A 19 -5.21 -8.24 6.81
CA ALA A 19 -6.20 -9.15 6.22
C ALA A 19 -5.79 -10.62 6.40
N PRO A 20 -6.75 -11.58 6.39
CA PRO A 20 -6.40 -13.00 6.34
C PRO A 20 -5.55 -13.32 5.11
N GLY A 21 -4.42 -14.00 5.32
CA GLY A 21 -3.53 -14.43 4.25
C GLY A 21 -4.24 -15.32 3.23
N ARG A 22 -3.81 -15.24 1.97
CA ARG A 22 -4.35 -16.05 0.87
C ARG A 22 -3.23 -16.52 -0.03
N THR A 23 -3.39 -17.72 -0.56
CA THR A 23 -2.45 -18.29 -1.54
C THR A 23 -3.13 -18.52 -2.88
N SER A 24 -2.38 -18.34 -3.97
CA SER A 24 -2.80 -18.77 -5.31
C SER A 24 -2.84 -20.31 -5.37
N PRO A 25 -3.44 -20.90 -6.43
CA PRO A 25 -3.39 -22.35 -6.65
C PRO A 25 -1.97 -22.93 -6.69
N GLU A 26 -0.98 -22.13 -7.11
CA GLU A 26 0.44 -22.47 -7.16
C GLU A 26 1.16 -22.24 -5.81
N GLY A 27 0.43 -21.85 -4.76
CA GLY A 27 0.97 -21.65 -3.41
C GLY A 27 1.61 -20.27 -3.16
N ARG A 28 1.49 -19.31 -4.09
CA ARG A 28 2.05 -17.96 -3.93
C ARG A 28 1.19 -17.11 -3.00
N GLU A 29 1.80 -16.38 -2.07
CA GLU A 29 1.09 -15.36 -1.25
C GLU A 29 0.48 -14.26 -2.14
N VAL A 30 -0.82 -14.03 -1.98
CA VAL A 30 -1.61 -13.04 -2.75
C VAL A 30 -2.63 -12.28 -1.89
N GLY A 31 -2.58 -12.46 -0.57
CA GLY A 31 -3.53 -11.88 0.39
C GLY A 31 -3.51 -10.37 0.38
N ALA A 32 -2.32 -9.75 0.36
CA ALA A 32 -2.21 -8.29 0.30
C ALA A 32 -2.83 -7.71 -0.97
N THR A 33 -2.48 -8.29 -2.13
CA THR A 33 -3.04 -7.91 -3.43
C THR A 33 -4.55 -8.09 -3.48
N TYR A 34 -5.06 -9.19 -2.92
CA TYR A 34 -6.50 -9.41 -2.84
C TYR A 34 -7.18 -8.38 -1.94
N GLY A 35 -6.58 -8.07 -0.79
CA GLY A 35 -7.11 -7.12 0.19
C GLY A 35 -7.24 -5.71 -0.37
N ILE A 36 -6.18 -5.17 -0.96
CA ILE A 36 -6.19 -3.83 -1.57
C ILE A 36 -7.17 -3.74 -2.74
N MET A 37 -7.29 -4.80 -3.55
CA MET A 37 -8.27 -4.83 -4.63
C MET A 37 -9.70 -4.86 -4.10
N ALA A 38 -10.00 -5.65 -3.07
CA ALA A 38 -11.33 -5.71 -2.48
C ALA A 38 -11.76 -4.37 -1.88
N SER A 39 -10.89 -3.69 -1.12
CA SER A 39 -11.19 -2.38 -0.55
C SER A 39 -11.32 -1.30 -1.62
N THR A 40 -10.48 -1.33 -2.65
CA THR A 40 -10.56 -0.40 -3.79
C THR A 40 -11.87 -0.58 -4.56
N MET A 41 -12.29 -1.82 -4.84
CA MET A 41 -13.57 -2.09 -5.50
C MET A 41 -14.77 -1.65 -4.65
N ALA A 42 -14.69 -1.78 -3.32
CA ALA A 42 -15.72 -1.28 -2.42
C ALA A 42 -15.79 0.25 -2.36
N LEU A 43 -14.67 0.95 -2.59
CA LEU A 43 -14.69 2.41 -2.79
C LEU A 43 -15.32 2.77 -4.14
N LEU A 44 -14.90 2.11 -5.22
CA LEU A 44 -15.38 2.37 -6.57
C LEU A 44 -16.86 2.03 -6.79
N SER A 45 -17.45 1.18 -5.94
CA SER A 45 -18.89 0.88 -6.00
C SER A 45 -19.77 1.98 -5.42
N GLN A 46 -19.18 2.99 -4.77
CA GLN A 46 -19.94 4.13 -4.24
C GLN A 46 -20.38 5.05 -5.39
N PRO A 47 -21.64 5.51 -5.38
CA PRO A 47 -22.24 6.20 -6.53
C PRO A 47 -21.60 7.55 -6.87
N ASP A 48 -20.91 8.20 -5.94
CA ASP A 48 -20.26 9.50 -6.16
C ASP A 48 -18.75 9.40 -6.50
N VAL A 49 -18.19 8.20 -6.51
CA VAL A 49 -16.77 7.97 -6.83
C VAL A 49 -16.59 7.86 -8.33
N THR A 50 -15.94 8.88 -8.91
CA THR A 50 -15.74 8.99 -10.37
C THR A 50 -14.28 9.08 -10.78
N HIS A 51 -13.39 9.47 -9.86
CA HIS A 51 -11.96 9.66 -10.10
C HIS A 51 -11.15 9.11 -8.93
N LEU A 52 -10.22 8.21 -9.24
CA LEU A 52 -9.28 7.64 -8.30
C LEU A 52 -7.86 7.75 -8.89
N GLY A 53 -6.95 8.32 -8.11
CA GLY A 53 -5.51 8.25 -8.36
C GLY A 53 -4.85 7.37 -7.29
N ALA A 54 -3.89 6.55 -7.69
CA ALA A 54 -3.08 5.77 -6.76
C ALA A 54 -1.61 6.16 -6.90
N ALA A 55 -0.93 6.32 -5.78
CA ALA A 55 0.52 6.58 -5.73
C ALA A 55 1.22 5.43 -5.02
N PHE A 56 2.39 5.07 -5.54
CA PHE A 56 3.27 4.06 -4.94
C PHE A 56 4.65 4.67 -4.77
N ASP A 57 5.26 4.43 -3.62
CA ASP A 57 6.64 4.79 -3.36
C ASP A 57 7.58 3.94 -4.23
N SER A 58 8.35 4.60 -5.10
CA SER A 58 9.36 3.94 -5.95
C SER A 58 10.72 3.80 -5.25
N VAL A 59 11.03 4.68 -4.30
CA VAL A 59 12.27 4.68 -3.50
C VAL A 59 11.94 5.10 -2.06
N ILE A 60 12.55 4.44 -1.09
CA ILE A 60 12.35 4.73 0.34
C ILE A 60 13.19 5.93 0.78
N GLU A 61 14.45 5.97 0.32
CA GLU A 61 15.36 7.07 0.57
C GLU A 61 15.09 8.23 -0.39
N SER A 62 15.17 9.44 0.13
CA SER A 62 14.90 10.67 -0.62
C SER A 62 15.80 11.80 -0.13
N TYR A 63 15.73 12.97 -0.77
CA TYR A 63 16.45 14.18 -0.31
C TYR A 63 16.19 14.52 1.17
N ARG A 64 15.10 14.01 1.76
CA ARG A 64 14.80 14.18 3.18
C ARG A 64 15.86 13.54 4.07
N ASN A 65 16.49 12.46 3.62
CA ASN A 65 17.59 11.79 4.33
C ASN A 65 18.84 12.67 4.39
N ASP A 66 19.07 13.52 3.37
CA ASP A 66 20.21 14.46 3.33
C ASP A 66 20.02 15.65 4.29
N ILE A 67 18.77 16.08 4.50
CA ILE A 67 18.44 17.24 5.33
C ILE A 67 18.14 16.84 6.78
N PHE A 68 17.65 15.62 7.02
CA PHE A 68 17.29 15.11 8.34
C PHE A 68 17.92 13.74 8.62
N PRO A 69 19.14 13.73 9.22
CA PRO A 69 19.81 12.49 9.62
C PRO A 69 18.94 11.68 10.59
N GLY A 70 18.48 10.51 10.16
CA GLY A 70 17.60 9.61 10.93
C GLY A 70 16.16 9.50 10.41
N TYR A 71 15.76 10.29 9.42
CA TYR A 71 14.43 10.17 8.82
C TYR A 71 14.23 8.78 8.18
N LYS A 72 13.19 8.05 8.62
CA LYS A 72 12.88 6.68 8.17
C LYS A 72 14.09 5.73 8.21
N SER A 73 14.99 5.89 9.19
CA SER A 73 16.14 4.99 9.36
C SER A 73 15.67 3.56 9.64
N SER A 74 16.29 2.59 8.96
CA SER A 74 16.14 1.15 9.22
C SER A 74 17.14 0.63 10.26
N ALA A 75 17.90 1.50 10.92
CA ALA A 75 18.85 1.12 11.95
C ALA A 75 18.15 0.35 13.08
N GLY A 76 18.44 -0.95 13.18
CA GLY A 76 17.86 -1.84 14.19
C GLY A 76 16.58 -2.57 13.76
N MET A 77 16.10 -2.43 12.51
CA MET A 77 15.03 -3.28 11.98
C MET A 77 15.58 -4.62 11.48
N ASP A 78 14.83 -5.69 11.71
CA ASP A 78 15.12 -7.03 11.17
C ASP A 78 15.05 -6.99 9.63
N PRO A 79 16.06 -7.49 8.91
CA PRO A 79 16.05 -7.49 7.45
C PRO A 79 15.06 -8.49 6.82
N ASN A 80 14.36 -9.31 7.62
CA ASN A 80 13.50 -10.40 7.15
C ASN A 80 12.01 -10.16 7.40
#